data_AF-K1UP71-F1
#
_entry.id   AF-K1UP71-F1
#
_cell.length_a   1.000
_cell.length_b   1.000
_cell.length_c   1.000
_cell.angle_alpha   90.00
_cell.angle_beta   90.00
_cell.angle_gamma   90.00
#
_symmetry.space_group_name_H-M   'P 1'
#
loop_
_entity.id
_entity.type
_entity.pdbx_description
1 polymer ?
#
loop_
_entity_poly.entity_id
_entity_poly.type
_entity_poly.pdbx_seq_one_letter_code
_entity_poly.pdbx_strand_id
1 'polypeptide(L)'
;MAVSCLAEIGVLTALGQGLNVVFDGNHYLVTGIIGVLSSIVDNVPLVAGCMGMYPVAAVGDMAVDGVFWQLLAYCAGVGGSMLIIGSAAGVVVMGLEKITFGWYMKHISWIAFVGYIAGIVCYWFIRTFLYAI
;
A
#
# COMPACT_ATOMS: atom_id res chain seq x y z
N MET A 1 14.85 -9.56 5.55
CA MET A 1 15.73 -9.29 6.72
C MET A 1 15.97 -7.79 6.90
N ALA A 2 16.50 -7.05 5.92
CA ALA A 2 16.71 -5.59 6.07
C ALA A 2 15.42 -4.80 6.36
N VAL A 3 14.29 -5.16 5.73
CA VAL A 3 13.01 -4.48 5.94
C VAL A 3 12.36 -4.85 7.29
N SER A 4 12.50 -6.10 7.73
CA SER A 4 12.09 -6.50 9.08
C SER A 4 12.88 -5.74 10.14
N CYS A 5 14.18 -5.50 9.92
CA CYS A 5 14.97 -4.62 10.79
C CYS A 5 14.45 -3.18 10.78
N LEU A 6 14.10 -2.61 9.61
CA LEU A 6 13.48 -1.28 9.51
C LEU A 6 12.17 -1.18 10.31
N ALA A 7 11.40 -2.28 10.37
CA ALA A 7 10.17 -2.34 11.14
C ALA A 7 10.48 -2.38 12.64
N GLU A 8 11.45 -3.19 13.03
CA GLU A 8 11.83 -3.41 14.42
C GLU A 8 12.55 -2.21 15.06
N ILE A 9 13.30 -1.43 14.27
CA ILE A 9 13.87 -0.14 14.73
C ILE A 9 12.85 1.02 14.71
N GLY A 10 11.59 0.76 14.33
CA GLY A 10 10.50 1.75 14.37
C GLY A 10 10.50 2.79 13.25
N VAL A 11 11.38 2.69 12.25
CA VAL A 11 11.44 3.64 11.12
C VAL A 11 10.15 3.62 10.31
N LEU A 12 9.58 2.42 10.10
CA LEU A 12 8.29 2.28 9.41
C LEU A 12 7.13 2.88 10.21
N THR A 13 7.14 2.74 11.53
CA THR A 13 6.15 3.37 12.43
C THR A 13 6.26 4.90 12.39
N ALA A 14 7.48 5.43 12.45
CA ALA A 14 7.75 6.87 12.35
C ALA A 14 7.34 7.44 10.99
N LEU A 15 7.58 6.69 9.91
CA LEU A 15 7.17 7.08 8.56
C LEU A 15 5.64 7.12 8.43
N GLY A 16 4.97 6.14 9.01
CA GLY A 16 3.51 6.12 9.15
C GLY A 16 2.96 7.33 9.90
N GLN A 17 3.48 7.61 11.11
CA GLN A 17 3.08 8.76 11.92
C GLN A 17 3.37 10.09 11.20
N GLY A 18 4.51 10.21 10.52
CA GLY A 18 4.86 11.37 9.72
C GLY A 18 3.85 11.62 8.58
N LEU A 19 3.43 10.57 7.89
CA LEU A 19 2.37 10.68 6.87
C LEU A 19 1.03 11.11 7.48
N ASN A 20 0.65 10.60 8.65
CA ASN A 20 -0.58 11.03 9.33
C ASN A 20 -0.58 12.54 9.64
N VAL A 21 0.55 13.06 10.14
CA VAL A 21 0.70 14.50 10.46
C VAL A 21 0.72 15.37 9.21
N VAL A 22 1.38 14.93 8.13
CA VAL A 22 1.48 15.69 6.87
C VAL A 22 0.15 15.77 6.12
N PHE A 23 -0.70 14.74 6.23
CA PHE A 23 -1.98 14.67 5.51
C PHE A 23 -3.20 15.01 6.39
N ASP A 24 -2.99 15.60 7.57
CA ASP A 24 -4.03 16.14 8.46
C ASP A 24 -5.14 15.11 8.79
N GLY A 25 -4.76 13.84 8.98
CA GLY A 25 -5.70 12.76 9.26
C GLY A 25 -6.53 12.26 8.07
N ASN A 26 -6.22 12.68 6.83
CA ASN A 26 -6.91 12.15 5.64
C ASN A 26 -6.47 10.70 5.35
N HIS A 27 -7.20 9.76 5.96
CA HIS A 27 -6.95 8.31 5.92
C HIS A 27 -6.83 7.73 4.50
N TYR A 28 -7.49 8.34 3.50
CA TYR A 28 -7.43 7.91 2.10
C TYR A 28 -6.10 8.28 1.43
N LEU A 29 -5.57 9.48 1.72
CA LEU A 29 -4.30 9.95 1.20
C LEU A 29 -3.12 9.20 1.83
N VAL A 30 -3.20 8.96 3.14
CA VAL A 30 -2.19 8.18 3.88
C VAL A 30 -2.10 6.76 3.34
N THR A 31 -3.23 6.04 3.21
CA THR A 31 -3.24 4.67 2.66
C THR A 31 -2.80 4.62 1.20
N GLY A 32 -3.19 5.60 0.38
CA GLY A 32 -2.77 5.72 -1.01
C GLY A 32 -1.26 5.91 -1.18
N ILE A 33 -0.62 6.73 -0.34
CA ILE A 33 0.82 6.99 -0.41
C ILE A 33 1.62 5.81 0.16
N ILE A 34 1.14 5.20 1.24
CA ILE A 34 1.72 3.96 1.79
C ILE A 34 1.74 2.88 0.69
N GLY A 35 0.66 2.70 -0.07
CA GLY A 35 0.68 1.74 -1.18
C GLY A 35 1.73 2.03 -2.26
N VAL A 36 1.98 3.30 -2.59
CA VAL A 36 3.08 3.66 -3.51
C VAL A 36 4.45 3.30 -2.91
N LEU A 37 4.67 3.60 -1.63
CA LEU A 37 5.91 3.24 -0.93
C LEU A 37 6.11 1.72 -0.81
N SER A 38 5.03 0.94 -0.79
CA SER A 38 5.08 -0.52 -0.83
C SER A 38 5.81 -1.08 -2.06
N SER A 39 5.83 -0.34 -3.17
CA SER A 39 6.55 -0.74 -4.39
C SER A 39 8.08 -0.82 -4.22
N ILE A 40 8.61 -0.22 -3.14
CA ILE A 40 10.05 -0.17 -2.85
C ILE A 40 10.41 -1.10 -1.68
N VAL A 41 9.57 -1.11 -0.64
CA VAL A 41 9.92 -1.65 0.69
C VAL A 41 9.41 -3.07 0.92
N ASP A 42 8.55 -3.62 0.05
CA ASP A 42 7.76 -4.84 0.26
C ASP A 42 6.48 -4.60 1.08
N ASN A 43 5.44 -5.38 0.79
CA ASN A 43 4.09 -5.16 1.29
C ASN A 43 3.88 -5.66 2.72
N VAL A 44 4.49 -6.79 3.10
CA VAL A 44 4.33 -7.39 4.43
C VAL A 44 4.90 -6.50 5.55
N PRO A 45 6.15 -6.02 5.47
CA PRO A 45 6.73 -5.21 6.55
C PRO A 45 6.07 -3.82 6.66
N LEU A 46 5.61 -3.28 5.53
CA LEU A 46 4.91 -2.00 5.48
C LEU A 46 3.56 -2.07 6.20
N VAL A 47 2.75 -3.08 5.92
CA VAL A 47 1.50 -3.31 6.65
C VAL A 47 1.76 -3.54 8.14
N ALA A 48 2.78 -4.33 8.49
CA ALA A 48 3.16 -4.56 9.88
C ALA A 48 3.57 -3.27 10.61
N GLY A 49 4.32 -2.38 9.95
CA GLY A 49 4.67 -1.06 10.51
C GLY A 49 3.46 -0.14 10.69
N CYS A 50 2.47 -0.24 9.80
CA CYS A 50 1.25 0.55 9.86
C CYS A 50 0.23 0.04 10.88
N MET A 51 0.29 -1.22 11.30
CA MET A 51 -0.58 -1.78 12.35
C MET A 51 -0.45 -1.04 13.69
N GLY A 52 0.70 -0.42 13.96
CA GLY A 52 0.93 0.39 15.17
C GLY A 52 0.54 1.86 15.06
N MET A 53 0.05 2.33 13.90
CA MET A 53 -0.24 3.76 13.69
C MET A 53 -1.55 4.22 14.32
N TYR A 54 -2.58 3.37 14.33
CA TYR A 54 -3.89 3.70 14.86
C TYR A 54 -4.44 2.55 15.72
N PRO A 55 -5.05 2.86 16.89
CA PRO A 55 -5.74 1.84 17.66
C PRO A 55 -6.96 1.33 16.87
N VAL A 56 -7.22 0.03 16.96
CA VAL A 56 -8.45 -0.56 16.42
C VAL A 56 -9.63 -0.02 17.24
N ALA A 57 -10.54 0.69 16.58
CA ALA A 57 -11.71 1.28 17.20
C ALA A 57 -12.89 0.29 17.23
N ALA A 58 -13.90 0.57 18.06
CA ALA A 58 -15.14 -0.22 18.05
C ALA A 58 -16.05 0.11 16.85
N VAL A 59 -15.93 1.33 16.30
CA VAL A 59 -16.75 1.87 15.20
C VAL A 59 -15.95 2.91 14.41
N GLY A 60 -16.35 3.15 13.16
CA GLY A 60 -15.73 4.14 12.27
C GLY A 60 -14.65 3.56 11.35
N ASP A 61 -13.84 4.42 10.74
CA ASP A 61 -12.85 4.05 9.71
C ASP A 61 -11.76 3.09 10.22
N MET A 62 -11.50 3.10 11.52
CA MET A 62 -10.49 2.27 12.19
C MET A 62 -11.09 1.04 12.88
N ALA A 63 -12.38 0.72 12.66
CA ALA A 63 -13.02 -0.47 13.18
C ALA A 63 -12.35 -1.76 12.68
N VAL A 64 -12.62 -2.91 13.30
CA VAL A 64 -12.31 -4.21 12.69
C VAL A 64 -13.07 -4.26 11.35
N ASP A 65 -12.37 -4.33 10.23
CA ASP A 65 -12.87 -4.16 8.86
C ASP A 65 -13.31 -2.74 8.45
N GLY A 66 -12.82 -1.73 9.19
CA GLY A 66 -12.94 -0.33 8.85
C GLY A 66 -12.28 0.03 7.52
N VAL A 67 -12.69 1.17 6.95
CA VAL A 67 -12.23 1.66 5.65
C VAL A 67 -10.71 1.71 5.56
N PHE A 68 -10.05 2.16 6.65
CA PHE A 68 -8.60 2.33 6.68
C PHE A 68 -7.87 1.00 6.45
N TRP A 69 -8.26 -0.06 7.15
CA TRP A 69 -7.59 -1.36 7.07
C TRP A 69 -7.82 -2.05 5.73
N GLN A 70 -9.02 -1.92 5.18
CA GLN A 70 -9.35 -2.44 3.85
C GLN A 70 -8.55 -1.72 2.75
N LEU A 71 -8.49 -0.39 2.79
CA LEU A 71 -7.68 0.39 1.86
C LEU A 71 -6.19 0.14 2.05
N LEU A 72 -5.69 0.04 3.29
CA LEU A 72 -4.29 -0.28 3.56
C LEU A 72 -3.90 -1.62 2.94
N ALA A 73 -4.72 -2.66 3.12
CA ALA A 73 -4.48 -3.99 2.57
C ALA A 73 -4.48 -3.97 1.03
N TYR A 74 -5.46 -3.29 0.41
CA TYR A 74 -5.50 -3.12 -1.04
C TYR A 74 -4.27 -2.34 -1.54
N CYS A 75 -4.00 -1.19 -0.94
CA CYS A 75 -2.96 -0.27 -1.39
C CYS A 75 -1.57 -0.89 -1.25
N ALA A 76 -1.26 -1.53 -0.13
CA ALA A 76 0.02 -2.23 0.04
C ALA A 76 0.12 -3.46 -0.88
N GLY A 77 -0.95 -4.23 -1.03
CA GLY A 77 -0.99 -5.41 -1.89
C GLY A 77 -0.76 -5.10 -3.36
N VAL A 78 -1.55 -4.17 -3.93
CA VAL A 78 -1.46 -3.80 -5.34
C VAL A 78 -0.27 -2.89 -5.61
N GLY A 79 0.05 -1.99 -4.66
CA GLY A 79 1.12 -1.02 -4.83
C GLY A 79 2.50 -1.65 -4.96
N GLY A 80 2.74 -2.81 -4.33
CA GLY A 80 3.94 -3.63 -4.53
C GLY A 80 4.23 -4.00 -6.00
N SER A 81 3.21 -3.98 -6.86
CA SER A 81 3.36 -4.30 -8.29
C SER A 81 3.66 -3.08 -9.18
N MET A 82 3.68 -1.85 -8.64
CA MET A 82 4.02 -0.66 -9.44
C MET A 82 5.47 -0.69 -9.93
N LEU A 83 6.37 -1.31 -9.17
CA LEU A 83 7.74 -1.59 -9.58
C LEU A 83 7.95 -3.10 -9.58
N ILE A 84 8.64 -3.61 -10.59
CA ILE A 84 8.91 -5.05 -10.73
C ILE A 84 9.71 -5.65 -9.56
N ILE A 85 10.39 -4.83 -8.76
CA ILE A 85 11.13 -5.26 -7.56
C ILE A 85 10.30 -5.24 -6.27
N GLY A 86 9.10 -4.65 -6.30
CA GLY A 86 8.27 -4.45 -5.11
C GLY A 86 7.52 -5.70 -4.63
N SER A 87 7.66 -6.83 -5.34
CA SER A 87 7.14 -8.12 -4.91
C SER A 87 8.04 -9.28 -5.34
N ALA A 88 7.97 -10.40 -4.61
CA ALA A 88 8.68 -11.63 -4.96
C ALA A 88 8.29 -12.14 -6.37
N ALA A 89 7.00 -12.04 -6.73
CA ALA A 89 6.51 -12.43 -8.05
C ALA A 89 7.17 -11.61 -9.17
N GLY A 90 7.33 -10.30 -8.98
CA GLY A 90 7.98 -9.43 -9.95
C GLY A 90 9.47 -9.77 -10.14
N VAL A 91 10.20 -10.05 -9.05
CA VAL A 91 11.61 -10.47 -9.12
C VAL A 91 11.77 -11.81 -9.81
N VAL A 92 10.85 -12.75 -9.59
CA VAL A 92 10.84 -14.06 -10.29
C VAL A 92 10.61 -13.86 -11.79
N VAL A 93 9.62 -13.07 -12.19
CA VAL A 93 9.35 -12.77 -13.60
C VAL A 93 10.54 -12.06 -14.25
N MET A 94 11.19 -11.14 -13.54
CA MET A 94 12.41 -10.49 -14.01
C MET A 94 13.50 -11.50 -14.39
N GLY A 95 13.67 -12.55 -13.58
CA GLY A 95 14.63 -13.62 -13.82
C GLY A 95 14.24 -14.57 -14.96
N LEU A 96 12.95 -14.94 -15.05
CA LEU A 96 12.45 -15.87 -16.06
C LEU A 96 12.39 -15.24 -17.46
N GLU A 97 11.80 -14.05 -17.56
CA GLU A 97 11.56 -13.35 -18.83
C GLU A 97 12.72 -12.41 -19.21
N LYS A 98 13.77 -12.33 -18.38
CA LYS A 98 14.93 -11.42 -18.56
C LYS A 98 14.53 -9.96 -18.78
N ILE A 99 13.42 -9.55 -18.16
CA ILE A 99 12.95 -8.17 -18.21
C ILE A 99 13.90 -7.32 -17.35
N THR A 100 14.27 -6.13 -17.81
CA THR A 100 15.05 -5.21 -16.97
C THR A 100 14.15 -4.30 -16.16
N PHE A 101 14.63 -3.85 -14.99
CA PHE A 101 13.92 -2.88 -14.16
C PHE A 101 13.49 -1.63 -14.96
N GLY A 102 14.41 -1.05 -15.73
CA GLY A 102 14.14 0.15 -16.54
C GLY A 102 13.10 -0.09 -17.64
N TRP A 103 13.08 -1.28 -18.26
CA TRP A 103 12.07 -1.61 -19.25
C TRP A 103 10.68 -1.69 -18.62
N TYR A 104 10.55 -2.38 -17.48
CA TYR A 104 9.27 -2.49 -16.77
C TYR A 104 8.77 -1.12 -16.31
N MET A 105 9.67 -0.31 -15.76
CA MET A 105 9.35 1.05 -15.31
C MET A 105 8.77 1.92 -16.43
N LYS A 106 9.30 1.78 -17.65
CA LYS A 106 8.84 2.56 -18.80
C LYS A 106 7.52 2.05 -19.39
N HIS A 107 7.30 0.74 -19.40
CA HIS A 107 6.19 0.15 -20.17
C HIS A 107 5.01 -0.30 -19.30
N ILE A 108 5.25 -0.75 -18.07
CA ILE A 108 4.25 -1.41 -17.23
C ILE A 108 3.90 -0.59 -15.99
N SER A 109 4.86 0.11 -15.37
CA SER A 109 4.61 0.84 -14.12
C SER A 109 3.48 1.86 -14.22
N TRP A 110 3.33 2.55 -15.36
CA TRP A 110 2.21 3.49 -15.56
C TRP A 110 0.87 2.75 -15.68
N ILE A 111 0.83 1.56 -16.28
CA ILE A 111 -0.38 0.73 -16.38
C ILE A 111 -0.77 0.22 -14.99
N ALA A 112 0.22 -0.26 -14.23
CA ALA A 112 0.03 -0.69 -12.85
C ALA A 112 -0.48 0.47 -11.97
N PHE A 113 0.06 1.68 -12.18
CA PHE A 113 -0.41 2.89 -11.50
C PHE A 113 -1.86 3.25 -11.86
N VAL A 114 -2.23 3.18 -13.14
CA VAL A 114 -3.63 3.42 -13.56
C VAL A 114 -4.56 2.37 -12.95
N GLY A 115 -4.17 1.09 -12.93
CA GLY A 115 -4.94 0.02 -12.29
C GLY A 115 -5.08 0.20 -10.77
N TYR A 116 -4.02 0.70 -10.13
CA TYR A 116 -4.03 1.06 -8.71
C TYR A 116 -5.04 2.16 -8.40
N ILE A 117 -5.03 3.26 -9.15
CA ILE A 117 -6.01 4.34 -8.99
C ILE A 117 -7.42 3.85 -9.31
N ALA A 118 -7.59 3.06 -10.38
CA ALA A 118 -8.89 2.50 -10.75
C ALA A 118 -9.48 1.63 -9.64
N GLY A 119 -8.67 0.80 -8.97
CA GLY A 119 -9.17 -0.01 -7.86
C GLY A 119 -9.50 0.80 -6.61
N ILE A 120 -8.78 1.88 -6.31
CA ILE A 120 -9.19 2.83 -5.24
C ILE A 120 -10.57 3.43 -5.58
N VAL A 121 -10.78 3.87 -6.82
CA VAL A 121 -12.07 4.43 -7.27
C VAL A 121 -13.17 3.39 -7.22
N CYS A 122 -12.92 2.16 -7.67
CA CYS A 122 -13.89 1.06 -7.58
C CYS A 122 -14.24 0.75 -6.13
N TYR A 123 -13.26 0.67 -5.24
CA TYR A 123 -13.49 0.44 -3.81
C TYR A 123 -14.35 1.56 -3.21
N TRP A 124 -14.01 2.82 -3.51
CA TRP A 124 -14.81 3.97 -3.09
C TRP A 124 -16.25 3.87 -3.60
N PHE A 125 -16.45 3.57 -4.89
CA PHE A 125 -17.78 3.41 -5.48
C PHE A 125 -18.58 2.29 -4.80
N ILE A 126 -17.97 1.12 -4.61
CA ILE A 126 -18.62 -0.03 -3.95
C ILE A 126 -19.03 0.35 -2.51
N ARG A 127 -18.13 0.98 -1.75
CA ARG A 127 -18.43 1.41 -0.37
C ARG A 127 -19.51 2.47 -0.31
N THR A 128 -19.51 3.44 -1.23
CA THR A 128 -20.44 4.57 -1.22
C THR A 128 -21.82 4.20 -1.76
N PHE A 129 -21.93 3.28 -2.72
CA PHE A 129 -23.21 3.03 -3.41
C PHE A 129 -23.79 1.63 -3.18
N LEU A 130 -22.98 0.61 -2.92
CA LEU A 130 -23.47 -0.76 -2.71
C LEU A 130 -23.63 -1.12 -1.24
N TYR A 131 -22.70 -0.67 -0.38
CA TYR A 131 -22.73 -0.94 1.06
C TYR A 131 -23.32 0.20 1.90
N ALA A 132 -23.74 1.30 1.28
CA ALA A 132 -24.45 2.39 1.94
C ALA A 132 -25.99 2.20 1.97
N ILE A 133 -26.48 1.07 1.44
CA ILE A 133 -27.86 0.59 1.53
C ILE A 133 -27.90 -0.47 2.63
#